data_AF-A0A4Y3MCQ8-F1
#
_entry.id   AF-A0A4Y3MCQ8-F1
#
_cell.length_a   1.000
_cell.length_b   1.000
_cell.length_c   1.000
_cell.angle_alpha   90.00
_cell.angle_beta   90.00
_cell.angle_gamma   90.00
#
_symmetry.space_group_name_H-M   'P 1'
#
loop_
_entity.id
_entity.type
_entity.pdbx_description
1 polymer ?
#
loop_
_entity_poly.entity_id
_entity_poly.type
_entity_poly.pdbx_seq_one_letter_code
_entity_poly.pdbx_strand_id
1 'polypeptide(L)'
;MRESFEQLGPPPFSAEDQVFAARIQETLSAEDIESALRQVGRSVCDEPLSDFVLPAGSRFSLGSTDVGDVSWTVPTVQALGATCAIGTPLHSWQMTAQGVSDVAHKGMIHVAKAMAMTAIRLFQSPEVLKEAQDEHAKRLLRTPYVCPIPADTFPPQEVR
;
A
#
# COMPACT_ATOMS: atom_id res chain seq x y z
N MET A 1 -5.98 -9.91 5.19
CA MET A 1 -4.82 -9.53 4.37
C MET A 1 -3.47 -9.74 5.05
N ARG A 2 -3.26 -9.30 6.29
CA ARG A 2 -1.98 -9.53 7.01
C ARG A 2 -1.51 -10.99 6.96
N GLU A 3 -2.36 -11.93 7.36
CA GLU A 3 -2.00 -13.36 7.33
C GLU A 3 -1.60 -13.84 5.92
N SER A 4 -2.16 -13.25 4.86
CA SER A 4 -1.77 -13.56 3.48
C SER A 4 -0.35 -13.09 3.19
N PHE A 5 0.04 -11.92 3.68
CA PHE A 5 1.45 -11.47 3.61
C PHE A 5 2.37 -12.32 4.47
N GLU A 6 1.96 -12.72 5.68
CA GLU A 6 2.75 -13.59 6.55
C GLU A 6 2.99 -14.97 5.94
N GLN A 7 1.99 -15.53 5.25
CA GLN A 7 2.13 -16.80 4.53
C GLN A 7 3.01 -16.68 3.27
N LEU A 8 2.96 -15.55 2.56
CA LEU A 8 3.79 -15.32 1.38
C LEU A 8 5.25 -14.99 1.73
N GLY A 9 5.49 -14.38 2.90
CA GLY A 9 6.77 -13.77 3.21
C GLY A 9 7.04 -12.52 2.36
N PRO A 10 8.29 -12.03 2.30
CA PRO A 10 8.66 -10.90 1.45
C PRO A 10 8.69 -11.25 -0.05
N PRO A 11 8.69 -10.25 -0.95
CA PRO A 11 8.89 -10.50 -2.38
C PRO A 11 10.25 -11.17 -2.65
N PRO A 12 10.34 -12.10 -3.62
CA PRO A 12 11.57 -12.84 -3.91
C PRO A 12 12.51 -12.00 -4.78
N PHE A 13 13.05 -10.92 -4.22
CA PHE A 13 14.05 -10.09 -4.89
C PHE A 13 15.38 -10.83 -5.00
N SER A 14 15.98 -10.75 -6.19
CA SER A 14 17.29 -11.29 -6.54
C SER A 14 18.41 -10.32 -6.18
N ALA A 15 19.66 -10.78 -6.29
CA ALA A 15 20.82 -9.90 -6.11
C ALA A 15 20.85 -8.75 -7.15
N GLU A 16 20.39 -9.00 -8.39
CA GLU A 16 20.31 -7.98 -9.44
C GLU A 16 19.29 -6.89 -9.09
N ASP A 17 18.16 -7.27 -8.48
CA ASP A 17 17.15 -6.34 -7.99
C ASP A 17 17.72 -5.42 -6.90
N GLN A 18 18.50 -5.98 -5.97
CA GLN A 18 19.17 -5.21 -4.91
C GLN A 18 20.16 -4.21 -5.50
N VAL A 19 20.98 -4.61 -6.47
CA VAL A 19 21.92 -3.70 -7.16
C VAL A 19 21.18 -2.61 -7.92
N PHE A 20 20.08 -2.94 -8.60
CA PHE A 20 19.25 -1.94 -9.28
C PHE A 20 18.66 -0.93 -8.30
N ALA A 21 18.08 -1.40 -7.20
CA ALA A 21 17.48 -0.53 -6.19
C ALA A 21 18.52 0.34 -5.48
N ALA A 22 19.73 -0.17 -5.22
CA ALA A 22 20.84 0.61 -4.67
C ALA A 22 21.21 1.79 -5.57
N ARG A 23 21.26 1.60 -6.90
CA ARG A 23 21.51 2.70 -7.85
C ARG A 23 20.42 3.76 -7.84
N ILE A 24 19.17 3.37 -7.57
CA ILE A 24 18.09 4.34 -7.38
C ILE A 24 18.33 5.12 -6.07
N GLN A 25 18.67 4.43 -4.98
CA GLN A 25 18.97 5.08 -3.69
C GLN A 25 20.14 6.05 -3.74
N GLU A 26 21.16 5.80 -4.57
CA GLU A 26 22.26 6.75 -4.82
C GLU A 26 21.78 8.13 -5.30
N THR A 27 20.57 8.21 -5.86
CA THR A 27 19.94 9.47 -6.31
C THR A 27 19.02 10.11 -5.27
N LEU A 28 18.86 9.49 -4.10
CA LEU A 28 17.98 9.94 -3.02
C LEU A 28 18.79 10.62 -1.91
N SER A 29 18.13 11.49 -1.14
CA SER A 29 18.74 12.02 0.07
C SER A 29 18.70 11.01 1.21
N ALA A 30 19.62 11.12 2.16
CA ALA A 30 19.57 10.32 3.38
C ALA A 30 18.27 10.57 4.18
N GLU A 31 17.73 11.80 4.10
CA GLU A 31 16.47 12.17 4.74
C GLU A 31 15.28 11.43 4.12
N ASP A 32 15.23 11.27 2.80
CA ASP A 32 14.16 10.52 2.12
C ASP A 32 14.12 9.05 2.59
N ILE A 33 15.30 8.41 2.67
CA ILE A 33 15.45 7.02 3.13
C ILE A 33 15.04 6.90 4.61
N GLU A 34 15.55 7.78 5.47
CA GLU A 34 15.20 7.78 6.90
C GLU A 34 13.71 8.01 7.13
N SER A 35 13.12 8.97 6.41
CA SER A 35 11.69 9.29 6.51
C SER A 35 10.82 8.10 6.12
N ALA A 36 11.14 7.42 5.02
CA ALA A 36 10.41 6.23 4.58
C ALA A 36 10.47 5.09 5.61
N LEU A 37 11.64 4.83 6.19
CA LEU A 37 11.81 3.80 7.22
C LEU A 37 11.10 4.17 8.53
N ARG A 38 11.17 5.44 8.93
CA ARG A 38 10.45 5.95 10.12
C ARG A 38 8.94 5.78 9.99
N GLN A 39 8.36 6.00 8.80
CA GLN A 39 6.93 5.80 8.55
C GLN A 39 6.47 4.36 8.80
N VAL A 40 7.35 3.38 8.64
CA VAL A 40 7.07 1.96 8.91
C VAL A 40 7.64 1.49 10.26
N GLY A 41 8.10 2.42 11.10
CA GLY A 41 8.61 2.15 12.45
C GLY A 41 9.98 1.46 12.47
N ARG A 42 10.82 1.72 11.46
CA ARG A 42 12.16 1.13 11.31
C ARG A 42 13.25 2.20 11.42
N SER A 43 14.42 1.80 11.91
CA SER A 43 15.65 2.58 11.80
C SER A 43 16.26 2.43 10.41
N VAL A 44 17.20 3.33 10.07
CA VAL A 44 18.02 3.22 8.85
C VAL A 44 18.66 1.84 8.77
N CYS A 45 18.61 1.24 7.58
CA CYS A 45 19.19 -0.05 7.24
C CYS A 45 19.86 0.05 5.87
N ASP A 46 20.77 -0.87 5.56
CA ASP A 46 21.58 -0.83 4.33
C ASP A 46 20.85 -1.47 3.15
N GLU A 47 19.77 -2.22 3.40
CA GLU A 47 19.01 -2.90 2.36
C GLU A 47 18.19 -1.90 1.51
N PRO A 48 18.37 -1.87 0.18
CA PRO A 48 17.67 -0.94 -0.68
C PRO A 48 16.22 -1.36 -0.99
N LEU A 49 15.87 -2.63 -0.73
CA LEU A 49 14.53 -3.19 -0.91
C LEU A 49 14.04 -3.81 0.40
N SER A 50 12.74 -3.67 0.66
CA SER A 50 12.12 -4.26 1.85
C SER A 50 11.98 -5.77 1.70
N ASP A 51 12.44 -6.49 2.73
CA ASP A 51 12.45 -7.95 2.85
C ASP A 51 11.60 -8.45 4.04
N PHE A 52 10.68 -7.62 4.52
CA PHE A 52 9.87 -7.94 5.70
C PHE A 52 8.40 -7.62 5.53
N VAL A 53 7.57 -8.29 6.32
CA VAL A 53 6.15 -7.96 6.46
C VAL A 53 6.00 -6.94 7.59
N LEU A 54 5.23 -5.87 7.35
CA LEU A 54 4.99 -4.84 8.35
C LEU A 54 4.30 -5.44 9.60
N PRO A 55 4.70 -5.02 10.82
CA PRO A 55 4.02 -5.43 12.05
C PRO A 55 2.52 -5.11 12.05
N ALA A 56 1.77 -5.84 12.89
CA ALA A 56 0.37 -5.55 13.13
C ALA A 56 0.18 -4.13 13.69
N GLY A 57 -0.82 -3.41 13.21
CA GLY A 57 -1.10 -2.06 13.69
C GLY A 57 -0.12 -1.00 13.19
N SER A 58 0.85 -1.35 12.35
CA SER A 58 1.60 -0.37 11.55
C SER A 58 0.62 0.47 10.76
N ARG A 59 0.63 1.78 11.03
CA ARG A 59 -0.16 2.76 10.29
C ARG A 59 0.73 3.34 9.21
N PHE A 60 0.40 3.05 7.96
CA PHE A 60 1.03 3.73 6.83
C PHE A 60 0.17 4.90 6.35
N SER A 61 0.82 5.87 5.71
CA SER A 61 0.41 7.25 5.48
C SER A 61 -1.01 7.50 4.94
N LEU A 62 -1.51 8.69 5.30
CA LEU A 62 -2.66 9.42 4.78
C LEU A 62 -2.42 9.78 3.30
N GLY A 63 -2.80 8.91 2.38
CA GLY A 63 -2.92 9.24 0.96
C GLY A 63 -4.25 9.95 0.66
N SER A 64 -4.27 10.80 -0.38
CA SER A 64 -5.52 11.34 -0.92
C SER A 64 -5.99 10.43 -2.07
N THR A 65 -7.04 9.65 -1.83
CA THR A 65 -7.59 8.68 -2.78
C THR A 65 -9.10 8.58 -2.61
N ASP A 66 -9.78 8.40 -3.74
CA ASP A 66 -11.22 8.06 -3.84
C ASP A 66 -11.60 6.76 -3.11
N VAL A 67 -10.63 5.86 -2.85
CA VAL A 67 -10.82 4.68 -1.99
C VAL A 67 -11.30 5.08 -0.59
N GLY A 68 -11.00 6.31 -0.14
CA GLY A 68 -11.57 6.87 1.09
C GLY A 68 -13.10 6.82 1.10
N ASP A 69 -13.76 7.26 0.03
CA ASP A 69 -15.23 7.25 -0.09
C ASP A 69 -15.79 5.83 -0.22
N VAL A 70 -15.08 4.94 -0.92
CA VAL A 70 -15.42 3.51 -0.98
C VAL A 70 -15.39 2.89 0.41
N SER A 71 -14.39 3.24 1.24
CA SER A 71 -14.20 2.71 2.59
C SER A 71 -15.30 3.08 3.59
N TRP A 72 -16.11 4.09 3.27
CA TRP A 72 -17.30 4.47 4.01
C TRP A 72 -18.56 3.70 3.58
N THR A 73 -18.54 3.09 2.40
CA THR A 73 -19.69 2.38 1.83
C THR A 73 -19.59 0.88 2.07
N VAL A 74 -18.38 0.32 1.99
CA VAL A 74 -18.13 -1.12 2.15
C VAL A 74 -16.87 -1.40 2.98
N PRO A 75 -16.81 -2.54 3.69
CA PRO A 75 -15.57 -2.99 4.35
C PRO A 75 -14.42 -3.00 3.34
N THR A 76 -13.37 -2.24 3.65
CA THR A 76 -12.25 -1.98 2.73
C THR A 76 -10.92 -2.19 3.44
N VAL A 77 -9.98 -2.80 2.73
CA VAL A 77 -8.57 -2.94 3.13
C VAL A 77 -7.69 -2.62 1.94
N GLN A 78 -6.54 -2.00 2.18
CA GLN A 78 -5.54 -1.69 1.16
C GLN A 78 -4.26 -2.48 1.40
N ALA A 79 -3.58 -2.81 0.31
CA ALA A 79 -2.30 -3.50 0.34
C ALA A 79 -1.16 -2.51 0.06
N LEU A 80 -0.13 -2.54 0.90
CA LEU A 80 1.14 -1.88 0.65
C LEU A 80 2.20 -2.97 0.47
N GLY A 81 2.98 -2.89 -0.60
CA GLY A 81 4.07 -3.82 -0.85
C GLY A 81 5.28 -3.15 -1.46
N ALA A 82 6.41 -3.86 -1.44
CA ALA A 82 7.66 -3.35 -1.97
C ALA A 82 7.64 -3.44 -3.50
N THR A 83 7.45 -2.32 -4.17
CA THR A 83 7.49 -2.19 -5.65
C THR A 83 8.56 -1.23 -6.13
N CYS A 84 9.28 -0.60 -5.21
CA CYS A 84 10.30 0.40 -5.49
C CYS A 84 11.39 0.36 -4.40
N ALA A 85 12.52 0.99 -4.67
CA ALA A 85 13.59 1.18 -3.72
C ALA A 85 13.13 1.99 -2.49
N ILE A 86 13.55 1.57 -1.29
CA ILE A 86 13.25 2.24 -0.03
C ILE A 86 13.72 3.70 -0.10
N GLY A 87 12.88 4.62 0.37
CA GLY A 87 13.16 6.05 0.34
C GLY A 87 12.64 6.76 -0.91
N THR A 88 12.21 6.05 -1.96
CA THR A 88 11.72 6.70 -3.19
C THR A 88 10.49 7.58 -2.88
N PRO A 89 10.56 8.91 -3.08
CA PRO A 89 9.39 9.77 -2.92
C PRO A 89 8.33 9.45 -3.98
N LEU A 90 7.07 9.37 -3.57
CA LEU A 90 5.95 9.29 -4.52
C LEU A 90 5.88 10.59 -5.34
N HIS A 91 5.43 10.49 -6.60
CA HIS A 91 5.36 11.61 -7.56
C HIS A 91 6.73 12.20 -7.97
N SER A 92 7.79 11.40 -7.95
CA SER A 92 9.14 11.78 -8.38
C SER A 92 9.55 11.15 -9.71
N TRP A 93 10.59 11.69 -10.36
CA TRP A 93 11.21 11.06 -11.53
C TRP A 93 11.85 9.70 -11.19
N GLN A 94 12.35 9.53 -9.97
CA GLN A 94 12.89 8.26 -9.47
C GLN A 94 11.80 7.17 -9.42
N MET A 95 10.56 7.52 -9.04
CA MET A 95 9.43 6.60 -9.11
C MET A 95 9.12 6.22 -10.56
N THR A 96 9.05 7.21 -11.46
CA THR A 96 8.82 6.96 -12.90
C THR A 96 9.90 6.06 -13.50
N ALA A 97 11.17 6.26 -13.14
CA ALA A 97 12.31 5.54 -13.69
C ALA A 97 12.30 4.03 -13.38
N GLN A 98 11.65 3.61 -12.29
CA GLN A 98 11.62 2.21 -11.85
C GLN A 98 10.26 1.52 -12.00
N GLY A 99 9.21 2.25 -12.40
CA GLY A 99 7.82 1.76 -12.38
C GLY A 99 7.51 0.57 -13.29
N VAL A 100 8.37 0.27 -14.26
CA VAL A 100 8.26 -0.89 -15.18
C VAL A 100 9.44 -1.88 -15.04
N SER A 101 10.23 -1.73 -13.98
CA SER A 101 11.37 -2.60 -13.68
C SER A 101 10.94 -3.99 -13.20
N ASP A 102 11.88 -4.94 -13.18
CA ASP A 102 11.66 -6.25 -12.60
C ASP A 102 11.31 -6.18 -11.10
N VAL A 103 11.89 -5.24 -10.36
CA VAL A 103 11.53 -4.95 -8.96
C VAL A 103 10.05 -4.60 -8.86
N ALA A 104 9.58 -3.68 -9.70
CA ALA A 104 8.19 -3.25 -9.70
C ALA A 104 7.24 -4.39 -10.04
N HIS A 105 7.56 -5.20 -11.06
CA HIS A 105 6.74 -6.36 -11.44
C HIS A 105 6.73 -7.46 -10.37
N LYS A 106 7.88 -7.79 -9.78
CA LYS A 106 7.97 -8.79 -8.69
C LYS A 106 7.16 -8.35 -7.47
N GLY A 107 7.27 -7.08 -7.09
CA GLY A 107 6.46 -6.46 -6.04
C GLY A 107 4.97 -6.48 -6.35
N MET A 108 4.59 -6.07 -7.56
CA MET A 108 3.19 -6.04 -8.02
C MET A 108 2.56 -7.43 -7.98
N ILE A 109 3.26 -8.45 -8.48
CA ILE A 109 2.78 -9.84 -8.46
C ILE A 109 2.67 -10.38 -7.02
N HIS A 110 3.62 -10.03 -6.16
CA HIS A 110 3.58 -10.41 -4.75
C HIS A 110 2.33 -9.82 -4.04
N VAL A 111 2.07 -8.53 -4.23
CA VAL A 111 0.88 -7.86 -3.69
C VAL A 111 -0.41 -8.46 -4.27
N ALA A 112 -0.44 -8.73 -5.58
CA ALA A 112 -1.60 -9.34 -6.24
C ALA A 112 -1.92 -10.73 -5.63
N LYS A 113 -0.90 -11.54 -5.32
CA LYS A 113 -1.08 -12.82 -4.61
C LYS A 113 -1.67 -12.60 -3.22
N ALA A 114 -1.18 -11.62 -2.46
CA ALA A 114 -1.72 -11.32 -1.13
C ALA A 114 -3.20 -10.89 -1.18
N MET A 115 -3.58 -10.10 -2.18
CA MET A 115 -4.97 -9.71 -2.44
C MET A 115 -5.83 -10.93 -2.81
N ALA A 116 -5.36 -11.79 -3.71
CA ALA A 116 -6.07 -13.00 -4.12
C ALA A 116 -6.29 -13.97 -2.95
N MET A 117 -5.25 -14.23 -2.16
CA MET A 117 -5.35 -15.05 -0.94
C MET A 117 -6.31 -14.46 0.09
N THR A 118 -6.35 -13.13 0.21
CA THR A 118 -7.33 -12.45 1.07
C THR A 118 -8.76 -12.70 0.59
N ALA A 119 -9.01 -12.57 -0.71
CA ALA A 119 -10.33 -12.83 -1.29
C ALA A 119 -10.76 -14.30 -1.10
N ILE A 120 -9.86 -15.25 -1.40
CA ILE A 120 -10.11 -16.69 -1.19
C ILE A 120 -10.54 -16.95 0.26
N ARG A 121 -9.81 -16.40 1.23
CA ARG A 121 -10.15 -16.57 2.65
C ARG A 121 -11.53 -16.00 2.97
N LEU A 122 -11.87 -14.81 2.47
CA LEU A 122 -13.21 -14.23 2.68
C LEU A 122 -14.32 -15.08 2.08
N PHE A 123 -14.09 -15.73 0.93
CA PHE A 123 -15.05 -16.66 0.34
C PHE A 123 -15.18 -17.98 1.10
N GLN A 124 -14.10 -18.45 1.71
CA GLN A 124 -14.08 -19.73 2.44
C GLN A 124 -14.49 -19.61 3.91
N SER A 125 -14.41 -18.39 4.48
CA SER A 125 -14.72 -18.10 5.88
C SER A 125 -15.80 -17.03 6.01
N PRO A 126 -17.10 -17.40 5.93
CA PRO A 126 -18.21 -16.47 6.12
C PRO A 126 -18.17 -15.70 7.44
N GLU A 127 -17.61 -16.28 8.49
CA GLU A 127 -17.40 -15.67 9.80
C GLU A 127 -16.47 -14.46 9.73
N VAL A 128 -15.35 -14.54 9.00
CA VAL A 128 -14.40 -13.43 8.85
C VAL A 128 -15.02 -12.29 8.05
N LEU A 129 -15.79 -12.62 7.00
CA LEU A 129 -16.54 -11.62 6.25
C LEU A 129 -17.57 -10.91 7.13
N LYS A 130 -18.30 -11.67 7.95
CA LYS A 130 -19.27 -11.11 8.89
C LYS A 130 -18.61 -10.20 9.92
N GLU A 131 -17.47 -10.58 10.48
CA GLU A 131 -16.72 -9.75 11.42
C GLU A 131 -16.30 -8.41 10.79
N ALA A 132 -15.81 -8.42 9.55
CA ALA A 132 -15.46 -7.20 8.82
C ALA A 132 -16.67 -6.29 8.56
N GLN A 133 -17.82 -6.88 8.20
CA GLN A 133 -19.08 -6.16 8.02
C GLN A 133 -19.59 -5.55 9.33
N ASP A 134 -19.56 -6.31 10.42
CA ASP A 134 -20.00 -5.87 11.74
C ASP A 134 -19.10 -4.76 12.29
N GLU A 135 -17.77 -4.82 12.07
CA GLU A 135 -16.85 -3.73 12.42
C GLU A 135 -17.16 -2.45 11.63
N HIS A 136 -17.34 -2.58 10.31
CA HIS A 136 -17.69 -1.46 9.44
C HIS A 136 -19.02 -0.80 9.85
N ALA A 137 -20.05 -1.61 10.11
CA ALA A 137 -21.35 -1.11 10.57
C ALA A 137 -21.24 -0.35 11.91
N LYS A 138 -20.46 -0.88 12.87
CA LYS A 138 -20.20 -0.19 14.16
C LYS A 138 -19.51 1.16 13.96
N ARG A 139 -18.60 1.27 12.99
CA ARG A 139 -17.94 2.54 12.64
C ARG A 139 -18.95 3.56 12.12
N LEU A 140 -19.82 3.15 11.18
CA LEU A 140 -20.84 4.03 10.60
C LEU A 140 -21.91 4.48 11.58
N LEU A 141 -22.26 3.65 12.57
CA LEU A 141 -23.19 4.05 13.64
C LEU A 141 -22.64 5.21 14.49
N ARG A 142 -21.31 5.27 14.65
CA ARG A 142 -20.65 6.34 15.42
C ARG A 142 -20.36 7.57 14.57
N THR A 143 -20.05 7.37 13.29
CA THR A 143 -19.70 8.43 12.35
C THR A 143 -20.32 8.09 11.00
N PRO A 144 -21.57 8.51 10.75
CA PRO A 144 -22.20 8.29 9.45
C PRO A 144 -21.43 9.02 8.35
N TYR A 145 -21.33 8.39 7.19
CA TYR A 145 -20.70 9.02 6.04
C TYR A 145 -21.60 10.08 5.43
N VAL A 146 -21.02 11.26 5.19
CA VAL A 146 -21.62 12.34 4.42
C VAL A 146 -20.58 12.71 3.37
N CYS A 147 -20.93 12.58 2.09
CA CYS A 147 -20.04 13.00 1.01
C CYS A 147 -19.68 14.47 1.19
N PRO A 148 -18.39 14.84 1.25
CA PRO A 148 -17.99 16.23 1.45
C PRO A 148 -18.23 17.09 0.21
N ILE A 149 -18.45 16.46 -0.95
CA ILE A 149 -18.76 17.14 -2.21
C ILE A 149 -20.29 17.29 -2.32
N PRO A 150 -20.81 18.53 -2.45
CA PRO A 150 -22.23 18.77 -2.68
C PRO A 150 -22.75 18.05 -3.93
N ALA A 151 -23.99 17.55 -3.87
CA ALA A 151 -24.58 16.76 -4.97
C ALA A 151 -24.77 17.55 -6.28
N ASP A 152 -24.74 18.88 -6.22
CA ASP A 152 -24.83 19.81 -7.34
C ASP A 152 -23.45 20.25 -7.87
N THR A 153 -22.35 19.71 -7.32
CA THR A 153 -21.00 19.96 -7.82
C THR A 153 -20.71 19.09 -9.04
N PHE A 154 -20.44 19.72 -10.18
CA PHE A 154 -20.02 19.06 -11.41
C PHE A 154 -18.62 19.51 -11.81
N PRO A 155 -17.83 18.66 -12.51
CA PRO A 155 -16.56 19.08 -13.06
C PRO A 155 -16.76 20.26 -14.03
N PRO A 156 -15.76 21.14 -14.22
CA PRO A 156 -15.83 22.23 -15.19
C PRO A 156 -16.19 21.68 -16.58
N GLN A 157 -17.22 22.24 -17.21
CA GLN A 157 -17.72 21.77 -18.50
C GLN A 157 -16.81 22.15 -19.70
N GLU A 158 -15.80 23.00 -19.47
CA GLU A 158 -14.84 23.43 -20.50
C GLU A 158 -13.41 23.11 -20.06
N VAL A 159 -12.77 22.21 -20.80
CA VAL A 159 -11.30 22.09 -20.84
C VAL A 159 -10.85 22.94 -22.02
N ARG A 160 -10.17 24.07 -21.74
CA ARG A 160 -9.55 24.90 -22.79
C ARG A 160 -8.28 24.24 -23.33
#